data_AF-A0A1I5YMR6-F1
#
_entry.id   AF-A0A1I5YMR6-F1
#
_cell.length_a   1.000
_cell.length_b   1.000
_cell.length_c   1.000
_cell.angle_alpha   90.00
_cell.angle_beta   90.00
_cell.angle_gamma   90.00
#
_symmetry.space_group_name_H-M   'P 1'
#
loop_
_entity.id
_entity.type
_entity.pdbx_description
1 polymer ?
#
loop_
_entity_poly.entity_id
_entity_poly.type
_entity_poly.pdbx_seq_one_letter_code
_entity_poly.pdbx_strand_id
1 'polypeptide(L)'
;MEVLMNLDHATFHVEKTKALKLKEVNFKIKPNIKEQKRLFRTPLYKLTIIVEVNNQVYEFVGYNLNHELISQLEKDPSRFLVGAEPPFLSGTNWPDSGISEVVVANNVPLDSLIITDGNNVIATIYNDEIPILINWFKNLIN
;
A
#
# COMPACT_ATOMS: atom_id res chain seq x y z
N MET A 1 18.90 -4.01 51.15
CA MET A 1 18.88 -5.14 50.22
C MET A 1 18.26 -4.61 48.94
N GLU A 2 19.11 -4.10 48.04
CA GLU A 2 18.68 -3.50 46.77
C GLU A 2 18.70 -4.58 45.70
N VAL A 3 17.54 -4.84 45.11
CA VAL A 3 17.41 -5.74 43.97
C VAL A 3 17.64 -4.90 42.71
N LEU A 4 18.86 -4.95 42.18
CA LEU A 4 19.16 -4.47 40.83
C LEU A 4 18.45 -5.38 39.84
N MET A 5 17.30 -4.94 39.33
CA MET A 5 16.67 -5.52 38.14
C MET A 5 17.56 -5.18 36.94
N ASN A 6 18.39 -6.15 36.53
CA ASN A 6 18.95 -6.17 35.18
C ASN A 6 17.79 -6.38 34.19
N LEU A 7 17.24 -5.28 33.71
CA LEU A 7 16.50 -5.28 32.45
C LEU A 7 17.52 -5.42 31.33
N ASP A 8 17.86 -6.66 31.01
CA ASP A 8 18.45 -7.00 29.73
C ASP A 8 17.43 -6.59 28.66
N HIS A 9 17.56 -5.35 28.20
CA HIS A 9 16.95 -4.89 26.96
C HIS A 9 17.54 -5.78 25.87
N ALA A 10 16.79 -6.83 25.49
CA ALA A 10 16.99 -7.55 24.27
C ALA A 10 17.00 -6.50 23.15
N THR A 11 18.21 -6.13 22.74
CA THR A 11 18.44 -5.22 21.64
C THR A 11 18.03 -6.02 20.42
N PHE A 12 16.77 -5.90 20.02
CA PHE A 12 16.34 -6.30 18.70
C PHE A 12 17.09 -5.38 17.74
N HIS A 13 18.27 -5.81 17.33
CA HIS A 13 18.85 -5.39 16.07
C HIS A 13 17.86 -5.83 14.99
N VAL A 14 16.86 -4.99 14.76
CA VAL A 14 16.17 -4.96 13.48
C VAL A 14 17.28 -4.64 12.50
N GLU A 15 17.83 -5.67 11.86
CA GLU A 15 18.63 -5.47 10.66
C GLU A 15 17.80 -4.51 9.81
N LYS A 16 18.32 -3.29 9.59
CA LYS A 16 17.70 -2.30 8.72
C LYS A 16 17.26 -3.05 7.48
N THR A 17 15.96 -3.28 7.33
CA THR A 17 15.38 -3.90 6.16
C THR A 17 15.91 -3.07 5.01
N LYS A 18 16.84 -3.65 4.24
CA LYS A 18 17.43 -2.94 3.09
C LYS A 18 16.26 -2.43 2.29
N ALA A 19 16.25 -1.13 1.98
CA ALA A 19 15.26 -0.52 1.10
C ALA A 19 15.07 -1.47 -0.09
N LEU A 20 13.87 -2.04 -0.19
CA LEU A 20 13.56 -3.03 -1.22
C LEU A 20 13.74 -2.30 -2.54
N LYS A 21 14.81 -2.63 -3.27
CA LYS A 21 15.02 -2.15 -4.62
C LYS A 21 13.93 -2.82 -5.45
N LEU A 22 12.85 -2.08 -5.69
CA LEU A 22 11.76 -2.50 -6.54
C LEU A 22 12.33 -3.02 -7.85
N LYS A 23 12.25 -4.33 -8.03
CA LYS A 23 12.55 -4.94 -9.32
C LYS A 23 11.32 -5.25 -10.14
N GLU A 24 10.10 -5.30 -9.59
CA GLU A 24 8.85 -5.37 -10.39
C GLU A 24 7.61 -5.31 -9.47
N VAL A 25 6.90 -4.18 -9.34
CA VAL A 25 5.48 -4.20 -8.92
C VAL A 25 4.64 -4.47 -10.15
N ASN A 26 3.85 -5.54 -10.16
CA ASN A 26 3.03 -5.92 -11.31
C ASN A 26 1.53 -5.82 -11.00
N PHE A 27 0.92 -4.69 -11.34
CA PHE A 27 -0.51 -4.50 -11.18
C PHE A 27 -1.29 -5.42 -12.15
N LYS A 28 -1.97 -6.43 -11.61
CA LYS A 28 -2.85 -7.33 -12.38
C LYS A 28 -4.30 -7.18 -11.95
N ILE A 29 -5.13 -6.64 -12.83
CA ILE A 29 -6.58 -6.85 -12.68
C ILE A 29 -6.85 -8.30 -13.04
N LYS A 30 -7.35 -9.09 -12.07
CA LYS A 30 -7.97 -10.38 -12.41
C LYS A 30 -9.27 -10.05 -13.16
N PRO A 31 -9.41 -10.36 -14.46
CA PRO A 31 -10.62 -10.07 -15.23
C PRO A 31 -11.83 -10.93 -14.82
N ASN A 32 -11.77 -11.61 -13.67
CA ASN A 32 -12.75 -12.63 -13.32
C ASN A 32 -13.98 -12.09 -12.57
N ILE A 33 -14.22 -10.79 -12.64
CA ILE A 33 -15.48 -10.22 -12.17
C ILE A 33 -16.05 -9.45 -13.35
N LYS A 34 -16.80 -10.19 -14.17
CA LYS A 34 -17.93 -9.69 -14.95
C LYS A 34 -18.44 -8.44 -14.25
N GLU A 35 -18.27 -7.29 -14.91
CA GLU A 35 -19.10 -6.09 -14.76
C GLU A 35 -20.24 -6.39 -13.78
N GLN A 36 -20.06 -6.06 -12.49
CA GLN A 36 -21.02 -6.47 -11.48
C GLN A 36 -22.25 -5.59 -11.71
N LYS A 37 -23.12 -6.02 -12.64
CA LYS A 37 -24.31 -5.29 -13.09
C LYS A 37 -25.22 -5.14 -11.88
N ARG A 38 -25.13 -3.99 -11.23
CA ARG A 38 -26.03 -3.60 -10.16
C ARG A 38 -27.27 -3.00 -10.82
N LEU A 39 -28.44 -3.54 -10.50
CA LEU A 39 -29.73 -3.14 -11.08
C LEU A 39 -30.00 -1.62 -11.04
N PHE A 40 -29.39 -0.88 -10.10
CA PHE A 40 -29.61 0.55 -9.89
C PHE A 40 -28.34 1.36 -9.60
N ARG A 41 -27.14 0.84 -9.87
CA ARG A 41 -25.86 1.51 -9.53
C ARG A 41 -24.80 1.31 -10.61
N THR A 42 -23.81 2.19 -10.63
CA THR A 42 -22.63 2.12 -11.50
C THR A 42 -21.93 0.76 -11.38
N PRO A 43 -21.43 0.18 -12.49
CA PRO A 43 -20.63 -1.05 -12.46
C PRO A 43 -19.44 -0.94 -11.52
N LEU A 44 -19.07 -2.04 -10.87
CA LEU A 44 -17.87 -2.11 -10.03
C LEU A 44 -16.78 -2.92 -10.74
N TYR A 45 -15.61 -2.30 -10.92
CA TYR A 45 -14.39 -2.99 -11.28
C TYR A 45 -13.68 -3.41 -9.99
N LYS A 46 -13.47 -4.71 -9.78
CA LYS A 46 -12.64 -5.15 -8.64
C LYS A 46 -11.17 -5.11 -9.04
N LEU A 47 -10.45 -4.15 -8.50
CA LEU A 47 -9.01 -4.10 -8.56
C LEU A 47 -8.44 -5.21 -7.69
N THR A 48 -7.56 -6.00 -8.30
CA THR A 48 -6.57 -6.78 -7.57
C THR A 48 -5.23 -6.11 -7.81
N ILE A 49 -4.47 -5.84 -6.76
CA ILE A 49 -3.05 -5.45 -6.90
C ILE A 49 -2.24 -6.70 -6.61
N ILE A 50 -1.22 -6.97 -7.40
CA ILE A 50 -0.30 -8.08 -7.14
C ILE A 50 1.10 -7.48 -7.06
N VAL A 51 1.84 -7.84 -6.03
CA VAL A 51 3.19 -7.32 -5.83
C VAL A 51 4.09 -8.52 -5.65
N GLU A 52 5.10 -8.63 -6.50
CA GLU A 52 6.09 -9.71 -6.40
C GLU A 52 7.40 -9.13 -5.92
N VAL A 53 7.83 -9.54 -4.72
CA VAL A 53 9.08 -9.06 -4.10
C VAL A 53 9.82 -10.26 -3.54
N ASN A 54 11.10 -10.42 -3.90
CA ASN A 54 11.94 -11.52 -3.41
C ASN A 54 11.28 -12.91 -3.55
N ASN A 55 10.63 -13.18 -4.68
CA ASN A 55 9.87 -14.41 -4.97
C ASN A 55 8.64 -14.65 -4.05
N GLN A 56 8.21 -13.63 -3.31
CA GLN A 56 6.95 -13.62 -2.56
C GLN A 56 5.90 -12.82 -3.31
N VAL A 57 4.68 -13.36 -3.39
CA VAL A 57 3.55 -12.71 -4.07
C VAL A 57 2.57 -12.21 -3.01
N TYR A 58 2.30 -10.91 -3.03
CA TYR A 58 1.29 -10.25 -2.22
C TYR A 58 0.08 -9.91 -3.09
N GLU A 59 -1.12 -10.35 -2.69
CA GLU A 59 -2.37 -10.05 -3.41
C GLU A 59 -3.30 -9.15 -2.59
N PHE A 60 -3.77 -8.09 -3.25
CA PHE A 60 -4.67 -7.07 -2.71
C PHE A 60 -6.02 -7.26 -3.39
N VAL A 61 -6.84 -8.18 -2.91
CA VAL A 61 -8.06 -8.59 -3.62
C VAL A 61 -9.27 -7.77 -3.18
N GLY A 62 -10.10 -7.38 -4.15
CA GLY A 62 -11.50 -7.02 -3.89
C GLY A 62 -11.80 -5.54 -3.73
N TYR A 63 -10.89 -4.65 -4.11
CA TYR A 63 -11.08 -3.21 -4.03
C TYR A 63 -11.93 -2.71 -5.18
N ASN A 64 -12.91 -1.87 -4.89
CA ASN A 64 -13.73 -1.27 -5.93
C ASN A 64 -12.99 -0.10 -6.57
N LEU A 65 -12.46 -0.31 -7.76
CA LEU A 65 -11.94 0.77 -8.59
C LEU A 65 -13.12 1.52 -9.22
N ASN A 66 -13.26 2.78 -8.85
CA ASN A 66 -14.29 3.69 -9.36
C ASN A 66 -13.73 5.11 -9.46
N HIS A 67 -14.51 6.02 -10.07
CA HIS A 67 -14.09 7.42 -10.22
C HIS A 67 -13.85 8.13 -8.88
N GLU A 68 -14.53 7.73 -7.80
CA GLU A 68 -14.36 8.33 -6.47
C GLU A 68 -12.97 7.99 -5.89
N LEU A 69 -12.57 6.72 -5.96
CA LEU A 69 -11.27 6.25 -5.49
C LEU A 69 -10.13 6.91 -6.27
N ILE A 70 -10.27 6.99 -7.60
CA ILE A 70 -9.31 7.70 -8.46
C ILE A 70 -9.26 9.18 -8.07
N SER A 71 -10.42 9.82 -7.87
CA SER A 71 -10.47 11.23 -7.49
C SER A 71 -9.84 11.50 -6.11
N GLN A 72 -9.95 10.56 -5.16
CA GLN A 72 -9.26 10.66 -3.88
C GLN A 72 -7.74 10.61 -4.07
N LEU A 73 -7.25 9.64 -4.85
CA LEU A 73 -5.83 9.53 -5.16
C LEU A 73 -5.29 10.77 -5.88
N GLU A 74 -6.06 11.37 -6.78
CA GLU A 74 -5.67 12.60 -7.48
C GLU A 74 -5.58 13.83 -6.57
N LYS A 75 -6.49 13.94 -5.60
CA LYS A 75 -6.59 15.12 -4.73
C LYS A 75 -5.58 15.11 -3.60
N ASP A 76 -5.39 13.95 -2.97
CA ASP A 76 -4.52 13.81 -1.81
C ASP A 76 -3.89 12.41 -1.76
N PRO A 77 -2.82 12.16 -2.54
CA PRO A 77 -2.10 10.90 -2.49
C PRO A 77 -1.55 10.59 -1.09
N SER A 78 -1.19 11.62 -0.33
CA SER A 78 -0.56 11.46 0.99
C SER A 78 -1.48 10.81 2.02
N ARG A 79 -2.80 11.03 1.90
CA ARG A 79 -3.85 10.44 2.73
C ARG A 79 -4.66 9.38 2.00
N PHE A 80 -4.11 8.82 0.93
CA PHE A 80 -4.74 7.71 0.23
C PHE A 80 -4.63 6.44 1.10
N LEU A 81 -5.67 5.62 1.11
CA LEU A 81 -5.64 4.30 1.75
C LEU A 81 -6.61 3.35 1.07
N VAL A 82 -6.09 2.19 0.71
CA VAL A 82 -6.82 1.06 0.14
C VAL A 82 -6.37 -0.19 0.87
N GLY A 83 -7.31 -0.81 1.58
CA GLY A 83 -7.07 -2.00 2.38
C GLY A 83 -7.83 -1.98 3.67
N ALA A 84 -8.65 -3.01 3.92
CA ALA A 84 -9.30 -3.20 5.22
C ALA A 84 -8.37 -3.91 6.20
N GLU A 85 -7.49 -4.77 5.68
CA GLU A 85 -6.48 -5.52 6.41
C GLU A 85 -5.18 -5.51 5.60
N PRO A 86 -4.02 -5.71 6.25
CA PRO A 86 -2.78 -5.79 5.52
C PRO A 86 -2.78 -6.99 4.56
N PRO A 87 -2.17 -6.86 3.38
CA PRO A 87 -1.37 -5.71 2.99
C PRO A 87 -2.22 -4.52 2.44
N PHE A 88 -1.76 -3.30 2.72
CA PHE A 88 -2.41 -2.03 2.34
C PHE A 88 -1.65 -1.31 1.22
N LEU A 89 -2.36 -0.61 0.35
CA LEU A 89 -1.80 0.49 -0.47
C LEU A 89 -2.16 1.81 0.22
N SER A 90 -1.17 2.57 0.67
CA SER A 90 -1.38 3.75 1.50
C SER A 90 -0.45 4.89 1.14
N GLY A 91 -0.89 6.12 1.28
CA GLY A 91 0.00 7.28 1.38
C GLY A 91 0.77 7.29 2.70
N THR A 92 1.68 8.23 2.84
CA THR A 92 2.60 8.29 3.99
C THR A 92 2.14 9.23 5.11
N ASN A 93 1.08 10.01 4.91
CA ASN A 93 0.62 11.05 5.85
C ASN A 93 -0.54 10.55 6.74
N TRP A 94 -0.23 9.59 7.59
CA TRP A 94 -1.14 9.04 8.59
C TRP A 94 -0.56 9.19 10.00
N PRO A 95 -0.63 10.39 10.61
CA PRO A 95 -0.07 10.63 11.94
C PRO A 95 -0.72 9.71 12.98
N ASP A 96 0.07 9.35 14.00
CA ASP A 96 -0.37 8.52 15.14
C ASP A 96 -0.93 7.15 14.73
N SER A 97 -0.42 6.57 13.64
CA SER A 97 -0.85 5.27 13.11
C SER A 97 0.32 4.31 12.92
N GLY A 98 0.03 3.01 12.85
CA GLY A 98 1.04 2.00 12.46
C GLY A 98 1.69 2.30 11.10
N ILE A 99 0.99 2.99 10.20
CA ILE A 99 1.56 3.42 8.91
C ILE A 99 2.67 4.45 9.14
N SER A 100 2.50 5.43 10.04
CA SER A 100 3.57 6.39 10.34
C SER A 100 4.82 5.73 10.93
N GLU A 101 4.65 4.70 11.75
CA GLU A 101 5.77 3.95 12.32
C GLU A 101 6.55 3.22 11.23
N VAL A 102 5.83 2.56 10.30
CA VAL A 102 6.42 1.88 9.14
C VAL A 102 7.16 2.87 8.22
N VAL A 103 6.57 4.03 7.94
CA VAL A 103 7.18 5.09 7.11
C VAL A 103 8.50 5.58 7.70
N VAL A 104 8.51 5.87 9.01
CA VAL A 104 9.71 6.32 9.72
C VAL A 104 10.78 5.22 9.76
N ALA A 105 10.39 3.99 10.11
CA ALA A 105 11.32 2.86 10.22
C ALA A 105 12.02 2.53 8.89
N ASN A 106 11.34 2.75 7.77
CA ASN A 106 11.85 2.43 6.42
C ASN A 106 12.36 3.66 5.65
N ASN A 107 12.37 4.85 6.26
CA ASN A 107 12.82 6.10 5.64
C ASN A 107 12.17 6.38 4.27
N VAL A 108 10.84 6.22 4.21
CA VAL A 108 10.06 6.46 2.99
C VAL A 108 9.83 7.96 2.78
N PRO A 109 9.94 8.49 1.55
CA PRO A 109 9.58 9.88 1.26
C PRO A 109 8.10 10.17 1.56
N LEU A 110 7.82 11.35 2.15
CA LEU A 110 6.48 11.73 2.62
C LEU A 110 5.47 12.07 1.51
N ASP A 111 5.91 12.10 0.26
CA ASP A 111 5.11 12.36 -0.93
C ASP A 111 4.90 11.10 -1.79
N SER A 112 5.25 9.93 -1.25
CA SER A 112 5.12 8.63 -1.93
C SER A 112 3.86 7.88 -1.48
N LEU A 113 3.49 6.84 -2.22
CA LEU A 113 2.64 5.76 -1.71
C LEU A 113 3.51 4.59 -1.28
N ILE A 114 3.00 3.78 -0.37
CA ILE A 114 3.59 2.54 0.07
C ILE A 114 2.61 1.40 -0.05
N ILE A 115 3.18 0.23 -0.24
CA ILE A 115 2.54 -1.05 -0.06
C ILE A 115 3.13 -1.65 1.20
N THR A 116 2.31 -2.01 2.19
CA THR A 116 2.80 -2.47 3.50
C THR A 116 1.97 -3.62 4.04
N ASP A 117 2.62 -4.59 4.70
CA ASP A 117 1.95 -5.68 5.45
C ASP A 117 1.54 -5.27 6.88
N GLY A 118 1.64 -3.97 7.19
CA GLY A 118 1.38 -3.40 8.51
C GLY A 118 2.63 -3.30 9.39
N ASN A 119 3.69 -4.05 9.07
CA ASN A 119 4.96 -4.03 9.81
C ASN A 119 6.14 -3.57 8.94
N ASN A 120 6.10 -3.89 7.65
CA ASN A 120 7.17 -3.64 6.69
C ASN A 120 6.63 -2.98 5.42
N VAL A 121 7.44 -2.10 4.84
CA VAL A 121 7.22 -1.63 3.47
C VAL A 121 7.58 -2.77 2.52
N ILE A 122 6.62 -3.22 1.72
CA ILE A 122 6.78 -4.19 0.62
C ILE A 122 7.25 -3.45 -0.63
N ALA A 123 6.66 -2.30 -0.93
CA ALA A 123 7.00 -1.47 -2.09
C ALA A 123 6.71 0.01 -1.84
N THR A 124 7.37 0.88 -2.60
CA THR A 124 7.16 2.33 -2.59
C THR A 124 6.86 2.80 -4.01
N ILE A 125 5.81 3.58 -4.19
CA ILE A 125 5.48 4.24 -5.46
C ILE A 125 5.84 5.71 -5.27
N TYR A 126 6.87 6.16 -5.98
CA TYR A 126 7.38 7.51 -5.84
C TYR A 126 6.42 8.54 -6.45
N ASN A 127 6.54 9.79 -6.00
CA ASN A 127 5.66 10.88 -6.39
C ASN A 127 5.54 11.05 -7.93
N ASP A 128 6.64 10.86 -8.66
CA ASP A 128 6.68 10.92 -10.12
C ASP A 128 5.99 9.74 -10.82
N GLU A 129 5.80 8.62 -10.12
CA GLU A 129 5.10 7.43 -10.61
C GLU A 129 3.58 7.48 -10.33
N ILE A 130 3.13 8.29 -9.37
CA ILE A 130 1.72 8.42 -8.99
C ILE A 130 0.82 8.84 -10.19
N PRO A 131 1.20 9.84 -11.02
CA PRO A 131 0.42 10.18 -12.21
C PRO A 131 0.27 9.03 -13.21
N ILE A 132 1.30 8.18 -13.34
CA ILE A 132 1.28 7.01 -14.23
C ILE A 132 0.27 5.99 -13.71
N LEU A 133 0.29 5.73 -12.39
CA LEU A 133 -0.70 4.85 -11.73
C LEU A 133 -2.13 5.36 -11.91
N ILE A 134 -2.36 6.66 -11.71
CA ILE A 134 -3.68 7.29 -11.89
C ILE A 134 -4.15 7.11 -13.33
N ASN A 135 -3.30 7.39 -14.32
CA ASN A 135 -3.64 7.23 -15.72
C ASN A 135 -3.96 5.78 -16.08
N TRP A 136 -3.19 4.84 -15.52
CA TRP A 136 -3.48 3.41 -15.65
C TRP A 136 -4.86 3.07 -15.09
N PHE A 137 -5.20 3.48 -13.86
CA PHE A 137 -6.53 3.27 -13.28
C PHE A 137 -7.67 3.85 -14.12
N LYS A 138 -7.49 5.05 -14.69
CA LYS A 138 -8.50 5.67 -15.58
C LYS A 138 -8.76 4.84 -16.83
N ASN A 139 -7.70 4.34 -17.47
CA ASN A 139 -7.82 3.52 -18.69
C ASN A 139 -8.53 2.18 -18.45
N LEU A 140 -8.67 1.75 -17.20
CA LEU A 140 -9.29 0.47 -16.85
C LEU A 140 -10.79 0.56 -16.57
N ILE A 141 -11.29 1.76 -16.26
CA ILE A 141 -12.71 1.98 -15.95
C ILE A 141 -13.42 2.88 -16.97
N ASN A 142 -12.68 3.36 -17.99
CA ASN A 142 -13.21 4.09 -19.15
C ASN A 142 -13.87 3.16 -20.17
#